data_AF-Q4BV09-F1
#
_entry.id   AF-Q4BV09-F1
#
_cell.length_a   1.000
_cell.length_b   1.000
_cell.length_c   1.000
_cell.angle_alpha   90.00
_cell.angle_beta   90.00
_cell.angle_gamma   90.00
#
_symmetry.space_group_name_H-M   'P 1'
#
loop_
_entity.id
_entity.type
_entity.pdbx_description
1 polymer ?
#
loop_
_entity_poly.entity_id
_entity_poly.type
_entity_poly.pdbx_seq_one_letter_code
_entity_poly.pdbx_strand_id
1 'polypeptide(L)'
;MAIADFVRNSGKVFTAQSQGTNIAFEVCFNSDTFARPSREEYTTFVESNQYWLYRVGNNILNLFNSPVWTADMLHFNTYYGASGGQDMELVSGIIYARVNDENVALDIGKCWKKFSETDQTNNEVRLFSYQLKKIYWNNNKYTFIVEPVGQGLQILHYRKPRQTVNSTEPFPIEIVDTKGNNLGKCDTFSYCEFKR
;
A
#
# COMPACT_ATOMS: atom_id res chain seq x y z
N MET A 1 -17.29 29.43 -52.31
CA MET A 1 -18.32 28.49 -51.81
C MET A 1 -17.58 27.37 -51.10
N ALA A 2 -17.92 27.12 -49.84
CA ALA A 2 -17.06 26.52 -48.83
C ALA A 2 -16.76 25.04 -49.05
N ILE A 3 -15.52 24.69 -48.70
CA ILE A 3 -14.96 23.35 -48.53
C ILE A 3 -15.56 22.77 -47.25
N ALA A 4 -16.21 21.61 -47.32
CA ALA A 4 -16.67 20.91 -46.13
C ALA A 4 -15.50 20.08 -45.57
N ASP A 5 -14.82 20.66 -44.59
CA ASP A 5 -13.81 19.98 -43.77
C ASP A 5 -14.47 18.84 -42.97
N PHE A 6 -14.19 17.61 -43.38
CA PHE A 6 -14.46 16.43 -42.59
C PHE A 6 -13.44 16.37 -41.45
N VAL A 7 -13.73 17.07 -40.35
CA VAL A 7 -12.99 16.92 -39.09
C VAL A 7 -13.26 15.51 -38.57
N ARG A 8 -12.36 14.57 -38.92
CA ARG A 8 -12.21 13.33 -38.15
C ARG A 8 -11.78 13.75 -36.75
N ASN A 9 -12.77 13.76 -35.87
CA ASN A 9 -12.62 13.85 -34.43
C ASN A 9 -11.67 12.71 -34.01
N SER A 10 -10.38 13.04 -33.90
CA SER A 10 -9.36 12.19 -33.33
C SER A 10 -9.66 12.10 -31.85
N GLY A 11 -10.60 11.22 -31.50
CA GLY A 11 -10.74 10.71 -30.15
C GLY A 11 -9.39 10.17 -29.76
N LYS A 12 -8.62 10.97 -29.02
CA LYS A 12 -7.48 10.51 -28.25
C LYS A 12 -8.07 9.53 -27.24
N VAL A 13 -8.15 8.27 -27.64
CA VAL A 13 -8.13 7.17 -26.69
C VAL A 13 -6.76 7.31 -26.03
N PHE A 14 -6.74 7.98 -24.88
CA PHE A 14 -5.59 7.94 -23.98
C PHE A 14 -5.52 6.52 -23.43
N THR A 15 -5.04 5.57 -24.23
CA THR A 15 -4.41 4.38 -23.69
C THR A 15 -3.07 4.82 -23.12
N ALA A 16 -3.10 5.41 -21.91
CA ALA A 16 -1.94 5.46 -21.04
C ALA A 16 -1.66 4.03 -20.52
N GLN A 17 -1.48 3.09 -21.45
CA GLN A 17 -1.03 1.74 -21.16
C GLN A 17 0.48 1.84 -20.95
N SER A 18 0.84 2.38 -19.78
CA SER A 18 2.15 2.22 -19.13
C SER A 18 3.36 2.15 -20.07
N GLN A 19 3.81 3.29 -20.59
CA GLN A 19 5.13 3.40 -21.21
C GLN A 19 6.19 3.34 -20.11
N GLY A 20 6.65 2.15 -19.73
CA GLY A 20 7.64 1.96 -18.66
C GLY A 20 8.08 0.51 -18.50
N THR A 21 9.16 0.29 -17.77
CA THR A 21 9.65 -1.06 -17.48
C THR A 21 8.70 -1.73 -16.49
N ASN A 22 8.14 -2.88 -16.85
CA ASN A 22 7.32 -3.67 -15.95
C ASN A 22 8.17 -4.18 -14.77
N ILE A 23 7.74 -3.91 -13.55
CA ILE A 23 8.39 -4.38 -12.33
C ILE A 23 7.62 -5.58 -11.81
N ALA A 24 8.29 -6.72 -11.70
CA ALA A 24 7.73 -7.90 -11.07
C ALA A 24 7.52 -7.65 -9.56
N PHE A 25 6.39 -8.12 -9.05
CA PHE A 25 6.06 -8.10 -7.63
C PHE A 25 5.62 -9.48 -7.19
N GLU A 26 5.70 -9.72 -5.89
CA GLU A 26 5.28 -10.95 -5.25
C GLU A 26 4.32 -10.62 -4.12
N VAL A 27 3.14 -11.23 -4.16
CA VAL A 27 2.18 -11.14 -3.07
C VAL A 27 2.57 -12.16 -2.01
N CYS A 28 2.93 -11.70 -0.82
CA CYS A 28 3.35 -12.58 0.27
C CYS A 28 2.20 -12.86 1.25
N PHE A 29 1.20 -11.98 1.32
CA PHE A 29 -0.03 -12.17 2.08
C PHE A 29 -1.21 -11.57 1.31
N ASN A 30 -2.34 -12.28 1.32
CA ASN A 30 -3.57 -11.82 0.71
C ASN A 30 -4.77 -12.32 1.52
N SER A 31 -5.61 -11.39 1.95
CA SER A 31 -6.90 -11.67 2.57
C SER A 31 -7.96 -10.86 1.84
N ASP A 32 -8.99 -11.54 1.33
CA ASP A 32 -10.18 -10.94 0.72
C ASP A 32 -11.28 -10.61 1.74
N THR A 33 -11.09 -11.05 2.99
CA THR A 33 -12.02 -10.85 4.11
C THR A 33 -11.55 -9.82 5.12
N PHE A 34 -10.29 -9.40 5.08
CA PHE A 34 -9.79 -8.40 6.01
C PHE A 34 -10.57 -7.09 5.87
N ALA A 35 -11.21 -6.69 6.96
CA ALA A 35 -11.72 -5.34 7.15
C ALA A 35 -10.95 -4.70 8.30
N ARG A 36 -10.57 -3.43 8.14
CA ARG A 36 -10.08 -2.68 9.31
C ARG A 36 -11.17 -2.64 10.37
N PRO A 37 -10.86 -2.92 11.64
CA PRO A 37 -11.84 -2.85 12.70
C PRO A 37 -12.37 -1.41 12.84
N SER A 38 -13.60 -1.27 13.32
CA SER A 38 -14.13 0.03 13.68
C SER A 38 -13.29 0.67 14.81
N ARG A 39 -13.39 2.00 14.95
CA ARG A 39 -12.70 2.71 16.04
C ARG A 39 -13.11 2.18 17.42
N GLU A 40 -14.37 1.79 17.58
CA GLU A 40 -14.88 1.24 18.83
C GLU A 40 -14.28 -0.13 19.13
N GLU A 41 -14.38 -1.08 18.19
CA GLU A 41 -13.81 -2.43 18.33
C GLU A 41 -12.31 -2.37 18.62
N TYR A 42 -11.60 -1.48 17.92
CA TYR A 42 -10.16 -1.33 18.08
C TYR A 42 -9.79 -0.66 19.40
N THR A 43 -10.61 0.29 19.89
CA THR A 43 -10.45 0.86 21.24
C THR A 43 -10.57 -0.21 22.30
N THR A 44 -11.64 -1.01 22.26
CA THR A 44 -11.82 -2.11 23.20
C THR A 44 -10.65 -3.10 23.16
N PHE A 45 -10.17 -3.45 21.97
CA PHE A 45 -9.00 -4.33 21.82
C PHE A 45 -7.74 -3.75 22.46
N VAL A 46 -7.39 -2.51 22.16
CA VAL A 46 -6.17 -1.87 22.68
C VAL A 46 -6.24 -1.67 24.19
N GLU A 47 -7.38 -1.20 24.71
CA GLU A 47 -7.55 -0.92 26.14
C GLU A 47 -7.66 -2.20 26.99
N SER A 48 -8.09 -3.32 26.40
CA SER A 48 -8.15 -4.62 27.08
C SER A 48 -6.77 -5.20 27.42
N ASN A 49 -5.69 -4.64 26.87
CA ASN A 49 -4.34 -5.15 27.05
C ASN A 49 -3.35 -4.00 27.33
N GLN A 50 -2.77 -4.01 28.54
CA GLN A 50 -1.81 -2.98 28.98
C GLN A 50 -0.60 -2.83 28.04
N TYR A 51 -0.18 -3.90 27.36
CA TYR A 51 0.90 -3.84 26.39
C TYR A 51 0.52 -3.03 25.14
N TRP A 52 -0.67 -3.26 24.58
CA TRP A 52 -1.14 -2.51 23.42
C TRP A 52 -1.41 -1.05 23.76
N LEU A 53 -2.00 -0.81 24.94
CA LEU A 53 -2.22 0.54 25.45
C LEU A 53 -0.91 1.32 25.59
N TYR A 54 0.13 0.68 26.16
CA TYR A 54 1.47 1.26 26.24
C TYR A 54 2.05 1.58 24.85
N ARG A 55 1.93 0.67 23.89
CA ARG A 55 2.48 0.83 22.53
C ARG A 55 1.82 1.94 21.74
N VAL A 56 0.53 2.23 21.96
CA VAL A 56 -0.14 3.41 21.38
C VAL A 56 0.10 4.70 22.18
N GLY A 57 0.99 4.69 23.18
CA GLY A 57 1.35 5.86 23.98
C GLY A 57 0.31 6.23 25.03
N ASN A 58 -0.50 5.27 25.50
CA ASN A 58 -1.60 5.46 26.45
C ASN A 58 -2.67 6.47 26.00
N ASN A 59 -2.74 6.78 24.70
CA ASN A 59 -3.78 7.61 24.11
C ASN A 59 -4.10 7.16 22.68
N ILE A 60 -5.14 6.35 22.54
CA ILE A 60 -5.56 5.79 21.26
C ILE A 60 -6.06 6.84 20.27
N LEU A 61 -6.48 8.03 20.71
CA LEU A 61 -6.93 9.08 19.81
C LEU A 61 -5.83 9.53 18.86
N ASN A 62 -4.56 9.49 19.29
CA ASN A 62 -3.42 9.80 18.44
C ASN A 62 -3.31 8.83 17.25
N LEU A 63 -3.68 7.57 17.45
CA LEU A 63 -3.69 6.56 16.41
C LEU A 63 -4.80 6.85 15.38
N PHE A 64 -6.01 7.17 15.83
CA PHE A 64 -7.12 7.46 14.91
C PHE A 64 -6.98 8.78 14.15
N ASN A 65 -6.16 9.70 14.67
CA ASN A 65 -5.78 10.94 14.00
C ASN A 65 -4.55 10.74 13.09
N SER A 66 -3.90 9.57 13.12
CA SER A 66 -2.80 9.25 12.23
C SER A 66 -3.35 8.95 10.83
N PRO A 67 -2.74 9.51 9.77
CA PRO A 67 -3.15 9.21 8.40
C PRO A 67 -2.86 7.75 8.00
N VAL A 68 -2.03 7.03 8.77
CA VAL A 68 -1.79 5.60 8.56
C VAL A 68 -3.04 4.76 8.86
N TRP A 69 -3.92 5.22 9.75
CA TRP A 69 -5.16 4.53 10.08
C TRP A 69 -6.16 4.52 8.92
N THR A 70 -6.19 5.58 8.12
CA THR A 70 -7.12 5.78 7.00
C THR A 70 -6.51 5.50 5.64
N ALA A 71 -5.18 5.39 5.53
CA ALA A 71 -4.46 5.12 4.29
C ALA A 71 -5.02 3.92 3.51
N ASP A 72 -5.13 4.02 2.20
CA ASP A 72 -5.45 2.89 1.33
C ASP A 72 -4.20 2.07 0.98
N MET A 73 -3.02 2.68 1.07
CA MET A 73 -1.73 2.02 0.84
C MET A 73 -0.70 2.47 1.86
N LEU A 74 0.11 1.55 2.37
CA LEU A 74 1.35 1.83 3.07
C LEU A 74 2.51 1.34 2.22
N HIS A 75 3.61 2.08 2.19
CA HIS A 75 4.78 1.77 1.38
C HIS A 75 6.06 1.95 2.18
N PHE A 76 6.93 0.96 2.13
CA PHE A 76 8.19 0.93 2.86
C PHE A 76 9.31 0.60 1.89
N ASN A 77 10.25 1.53 1.74
CA ASN A 77 11.41 1.37 0.87
C ASN A 77 12.65 0.82 1.61
N THR A 78 12.55 0.65 2.93
CA THR A 78 13.53 -0.01 3.79
C THR A 78 12.79 -0.80 4.87
N TYR A 79 13.43 -1.86 5.35
CA TYR A 79 12.95 -2.64 6.46
C TYR A 79 13.01 -1.81 7.74
N TYR A 80 11.88 -1.75 8.42
CA TYR A 80 11.65 -0.95 9.62
C TYR A 80 11.97 -1.71 10.92
N GLY A 81 12.59 -2.90 10.84
CA GLY A 81 12.88 -3.75 11.99
C GLY A 81 11.64 -4.45 12.56
N ALA A 82 11.83 -5.49 13.38
CA ALA A 82 10.70 -6.23 13.95
C ALA A 82 9.80 -5.34 14.85
N SER A 83 10.40 -4.41 15.60
CA SER A 83 9.65 -3.47 16.43
C SER A 83 8.80 -2.52 15.57
N GLY A 84 9.41 -1.90 14.55
CA GLY A 84 8.70 -0.98 13.67
C GLY A 84 7.57 -1.67 12.89
N GLY A 85 7.75 -2.96 12.56
CA GLY A 85 6.68 -3.74 11.93
C GLY A 85 5.45 -3.86 12.81
N GLN A 86 5.67 -4.14 14.10
CA GLN A 86 4.58 -4.24 15.06
C GLN A 86 3.88 -2.90 15.23
N ASP A 87 4.64 -1.80 15.28
CA ASP A 87 4.07 -0.46 15.34
C ASP A 87 3.23 -0.17 14.09
N MET A 88 3.71 -0.51 12.89
CA MET A 88 2.96 -0.31 11.65
C MET A 88 1.69 -1.14 11.59
N GLU A 89 1.70 -2.38 12.10
CA GLU A 89 0.48 -3.18 12.21
C GLU A 89 -0.50 -2.64 13.25
N LEU A 90 0.02 -2.11 14.34
CA LEU A 90 -0.78 -1.47 15.38
C LEU A 90 -1.44 -0.20 14.84
N VAL A 91 -0.70 0.70 14.19
CA VAL A 91 -1.27 1.96 13.70
C VAL A 91 -2.16 1.81 12.45
N SER A 92 -2.15 0.64 11.80
CA SER A 92 -2.98 0.33 10.63
C SER A 92 -4.13 -0.64 10.89
N GLY A 93 -4.26 -1.13 12.13
CA GLY A 93 -5.31 -2.08 12.55
C GLY A 93 -5.04 -3.54 12.16
N ILE A 94 -3.94 -3.84 11.46
CA ILE A 94 -3.57 -5.21 11.07
C ILE A 94 -3.36 -6.11 12.31
N ILE A 95 -2.81 -5.55 13.40
CA ILE A 95 -2.56 -6.31 14.62
C ILE A 95 -3.84 -6.92 15.21
N TYR A 96 -5.01 -6.31 14.98
CA TYR A 96 -6.30 -6.84 15.44
C TYR A 96 -6.57 -8.21 14.82
N ALA A 97 -6.45 -8.31 13.49
CA ALA A 97 -6.62 -9.58 12.78
C ALA A 97 -5.53 -10.57 13.19
N ARG A 98 -4.28 -10.09 13.32
CA ARG A 98 -3.12 -10.92 13.65
C ARG A 98 -3.20 -11.55 15.05
N VAL A 99 -3.77 -10.86 16.03
CA VAL A 99 -3.95 -11.39 17.40
C VAL A 99 -5.14 -12.34 17.49
N ASN A 100 -6.16 -12.13 16.67
CA ASN A 100 -7.38 -12.94 16.68
C ASN A 100 -7.32 -14.18 15.78
N ASP A 101 -6.34 -14.27 14.87
CA ASP A 101 -6.15 -15.41 13.95
C ASP A 101 -4.67 -15.79 13.83
N GLU A 102 -4.33 -16.99 14.35
CA GLU A 102 -2.96 -17.52 14.32
C GLU A 102 -2.45 -17.77 12.90
N ASN A 103 -3.31 -18.12 11.94
CA ASN A 103 -2.89 -18.34 10.55
C ASN A 103 -2.50 -17.00 9.91
N VAL A 104 -3.31 -15.96 10.15
CA VAL A 104 -2.96 -14.59 9.74
C VAL A 104 -1.63 -14.16 10.36
N ALA A 105 -1.40 -14.48 11.64
CA ALA A 105 -0.14 -14.21 12.30
C ALA A 105 1.06 -14.90 11.66
N LEU A 106 0.92 -16.19 11.35
CA LEU A 106 1.97 -16.97 10.72
C LEU A 106 2.27 -16.47 9.31
N ASP A 107 1.26 -16.17 8.51
CA ASP A 107 1.44 -15.75 7.12
C ASP A 107 2.00 -14.34 7.00
N ILE A 108 1.52 -13.38 7.80
CA ILE A 108 2.14 -12.05 7.88
C ILE A 108 3.56 -12.14 8.44
N GLY A 109 3.81 -13.04 9.40
CA GLY A 109 5.16 -13.30 9.90
C GLY A 109 6.13 -13.78 8.81
N LYS A 110 5.66 -14.60 7.85
CA LYS A 110 6.45 -15.01 6.67
C LYS A 110 6.78 -13.81 5.76
N CYS A 111 5.83 -12.89 5.54
CA CYS A 111 6.07 -11.64 4.82
C CYS A 111 7.20 -10.83 5.46
N TRP A 112 7.13 -10.62 6.78
CA TRP A 112 8.15 -9.85 7.50
C TRP A 112 9.54 -10.46 7.38
N LYS A 113 9.62 -11.77 7.56
CA LYS A 113 10.89 -12.49 7.42
C LYS A 113 11.49 -12.25 6.03
N LYS A 114 10.68 -12.37 4.99
CA LYS A 114 11.11 -12.11 3.62
C LYS A 114 11.56 -10.66 3.39
N PHE A 115 10.87 -9.68 3.98
CA PHE A 115 11.28 -8.28 3.85
C PHE A 115 12.63 -8.06 4.54
N SER A 116 12.83 -8.63 5.73
CA SER A 116 14.10 -8.54 6.45
C SER A 116 15.28 -9.16 5.68
N GLU A 117 15.05 -10.23 4.93
CA GLU A 117 16.07 -10.89 4.08
C GLU A 117 16.40 -10.08 2.81
N THR A 118 15.56 -9.08 2.46
CA THR A 118 15.66 -8.33 1.20
C THR A 118 15.70 -6.81 1.36
N ASP A 119 15.81 -6.33 2.61
CA ASP A 119 15.70 -4.94 3.10
C ASP A 119 16.22 -3.86 2.14
N GLN A 120 17.43 -4.04 1.60
CA GLN A 120 18.05 -3.01 0.76
C GLN A 120 17.60 -3.04 -0.70
N THR A 121 17.04 -4.16 -1.15
CA THR A 121 16.75 -4.43 -2.57
C THR A 121 15.28 -4.42 -2.92
N ASN A 122 14.42 -4.58 -1.92
CA ASN A 122 12.97 -4.65 -2.09
C ASN A 122 12.28 -3.49 -1.39
N ASN A 123 11.08 -3.18 -1.88
CA ASN A 123 10.11 -2.39 -1.16
C ASN A 123 8.98 -3.31 -0.69
N GLU A 124 8.28 -2.92 0.38
CA GLU A 124 7.04 -3.53 0.83
C GLU A 124 5.87 -2.57 0.63
N VAL A 125 4.75 -3.13 0.20
CA VAL A 125 3.47 -2.43 0.11
C VAL A 125 2.42 -3.20 0.89
N ARG A 126 1.62 -2.48 1.68
CA ARG A 126 0.41 -2.99 2.30
C ARG A 126 -0.76 -2.23 1.71
N LEU A 127 -1.64 -2.92 1.01
CA LEU A 127 -2.73 -2.34 0.23
C LEU A 127 -4.07 -2.80 0.83
N PHE A 128 -4.95 -1.85 1.13
CA PHE A 128 -6.21 -2.07 1.84
C PHE A 128 -7.37 -1.82 0.90
N SER A 129 -8.34 -2.74 0.82
CA SER A 129 -9.51 -2.63 -0.08
C SER A 129 -9.19 -2.49 -1.59
N TYR A 130 -7.94 -2.73 -1.98
CA TYR A 130 -7.48 -2.80 -3.37
C TYR A 130 -6.55 -4.00 -3.57
N GLN A 131 -6.44 -4.45 -4.82
CA GLN A 131 -5.44 -5.42 -5.26
C GLN A 131 -4.52 -4.81 -6.30
N LEU A 132 -3.22 -5.01 -6.15
CA LEU A 132 -2.24 -4.63 -7.14
C LEU A 132 -2.29 -5.57 -8.33
N LYS A 133 -2.35 -5.00 -9.54
CA LYS A 133 -2.34 -5.75 -10.80
C LYS A 133 -1.02 -5.62 -11.53
N LYS A 134 -0.43 -4.42 -11.56
CA LYS A 134 0.85 -4.16 -12.25
C LYS A 134 1.63 -3.03 -11.60
N ILE A 135 2.96 -3.09 -11.72
CA ILE A 135 3.87 -1.99 -11.39
C ILE A 135 4.67 -1.64 -12.63
N TYR A 136 4.78 -0.35 -12.92
CA TYR A 136 5.65 0.17 -13.95
C TYR A 136 6.63 1.18 -13.38
N TRP A 137 7.83 1.24 -13.96
CA TRP A 137 8.83 2.24 -13.66
C TRP A 137 9.13 3.07 -14.91
N ASN A 138 8.95 4.38 -14.81
CA ASN A 138 9.35 5.36 -15.84
C ASN A 138 9.69 6.70 -15.19
N ASN A 139 10.55 7.50 -15.82
CA ASN A 139 10.82 8.89 -15.42
C ASN A 139 11.04 9.10 -13.91
N ASN A 140 11.78 8.20 -13.25
CA ASN A 140 12.06 8.19 -11.81
C ASN A 140 10.82 8.11 -10.90
N LYS A 141 9.76 7.43 -11.37
CA LYS A 141 8.48 7.27 -10.69
C LYS A 141 7.94 5.86 -10.90
N TYR A 142 7.24 5.34 -9.89
CA TYR A 142 6.42 4.14 -10.05
C TYR A 142 5.00 4.50 -10.47
N THR A 143 4.39 3.67 -11.31
CA THR A 143 2.94 3.65 -11.54
C THR A 143 2.39 2.31 -11.11
N PHE A 144 1.49 2.32 -10.12
CA PHE A 144 0.79 1.13 -9.66
C PHE A 144 -0.59 1.11 -10.30
N ILE A 145 -0.90 0.00 -10.97
CA ILE A 145 -2.24 -0.29 -11.46
C ILE A 145 -2.94 -1.16 -10.42
N VAL A 146 -4.01 -0.65 -9.84
CA VAL A 146 -4.78 -1.32 -8.78
C VAL A 146 -6.23 -1.56 -9.21
N GLU A 147 -6.87 -2.54 -8.58
CA GLU A 147 -8.29 -2.82 -8.73
C GLU A 147 -8.98 -2.71 -7.36
N PRO A 148 -10.05 -1.91 -7.23
CA PRO A 148 -10.84 -1.85 -6.00
C PRO A 148 -11.55 -3.18 -5.73
N VAL A 149 -11.48 -3.66 -4.50
CA VAL A 149 -12.17 -4.90 -4.06
C VAL A 149 -13.13 -4.66 -2.88
N GLY A 150 -13.24 -3.42 -2.40
CA GLY A 150 -14.17 -3.01 -1.34
C GLY A 150 -13.66 -3.34 0.07
N GLN A 151 -13.15 -4.56 0.27
CA GLN A 151 -12.48 -5.01 1.49
C GLN A 151 -11.30 -5.92 1.14
N GLY A 152 -10.38 -6.09 2.08
CA GLY A 152 -9.22 -6.96 1.95
C GLY A 152 -7.92 -6.28 2.32
N LEU A 153 -6.88 -7.10 2.45
CA LEU A 153 -5.51 -6.70 2.70
C LEU A 153 -4.58 -7.51 1.79
N GLN A 154 -3.76 -6.82 1.02
CA GLN A 154 -2.69 -7.42 0.25
C GLN A 154 -1.34 -6.86 0.74
N ILE A 155 -0.42 -7.75 1.12
CA ILE A 155 0.98 -7.38 1.40
C ILE A 155 1.85 -7.99 0.31
N LEU A 156 2.68 -7.15 -0.29
CA LEU A 156 3.51 -7.53 -1.42
C LEU A 156 4.88 -6.89 -1.36
N HIS A 157 5.83 -7.54 -2.02
CA HIS A 157 7.20 -7.06 -2.20
C HIS A 157 7.50 -6.87 -3.68
N TYR A 158 8.31 -5.87 -4.00
CA TYR A 158 8.83 -5.69 -5.34
C TYR A 158 10.25 -5.12 -5.31
N ARG A 159 11.05 -5.49 -6.31
CA ARG A 159 12.44 -5.07 -6.40
C ARG A 159 12.56 -3.60 -6.81
N LYS A 160 13.48 -2.90 -6.15
CA LYS A 160 13.95 -1.59 -6.60
C LYS A 160 14.63 -1.73 -7.98
N PRO A 161 14.37 -0.83 -8.94
CA PRO A 161 15.19 -0.70 -10.14
C PRO A 161 16.66 -0.55 -9.78
N ARG A 162 17.55 -1.14 -10.58
CA ARG A 162 19.01 -1.15 -10.33
C ARG A 162 19.60 0.24 -10.03
N GLN A 163 19.05 1.29 -10.67
CA GLN A 163 19.47 2.68 -10.51
C GLN A 163 19.12 3.27 -9.12
N THR A 164 18.22 2.62 -8.40
CA THR A 164 17.61 3.13 -7.16
C THR A 164 17.90 2.23 -5.94
N VAL A 165 18.63 1.13 -6.12
CA VAL A 165 18.86 0.12 -5.08
C VAL A 165 19.51 0.70 -3.83
N ASN A 166 20.39 1.68 -3.99
CA ASN A 166 21.08 2.37 -2.89
C ASN A 166 20.33 3.61 -2.37
N SER A 167 19.17 3.94 -2.94
CA SER A 167 18.39 5.08 -2.48
C SER A 167 17.63 4.71 -1.21
N THR A 168 17.80 5.54 -0.18
CA THR A 168 16.98 5.55 1.04
C THR A 168 15.80 6.52 0.93
N GLU A 169 15.80 7.38 -0.09
CA GLU A 169 14.68 8.28 -0.36
C GLU A 169 13.56 7.51 -1.08
N PRO A 170 12.28 7.73 -0.71
CA PRO A 170 11.15 7.17 -1.43
C PRO A 170 11.02 7.83 -2.81
N PHE A 171 10.73 7.01 -3.82
CA PHE A 171 10.36 7.54 -5.14
C PHE A 171 8.86 7.77 -5.20
N PRO A 172 8.40 8.78 -5.96
CA PRO A 172 6.98 9.01 -6.12
C PRO A 172 6.29 7.77 -6.69
N ILE A 173 5.08 7.50 -6.18
CA ILE A 173 4.22 6.44 -6.69
C ILE A 173 2.92 7.08 -7.17
N GLU A 174 2.61 6.92 -8.46
CA GLU A 174 1.30 7.24 -9.01
C GLU A 174 0.40 6.02 -8.95
N ILE A 175 -0.84 6.21 -8.50
CA ILE A 175 -1.83 5.13 -8.39
C ILE A 175 -2.89 5.36 -9.45
N VAL A 176 -3.14 4.34 -10.26
CA VAL A 176 -4.18 4.33 -11.29
C VAL A 176 -5.05 3.09 -11.18
N ASP A 177 -6.33 3.21 -11.54
CA ASP A 177 -7.20 2.04 -11.64
C ASP A 177 -6.94 1.24 -12.94
N THR A 178 -7.60 0.09 -13.10
CA THR A 178 -7.52 -0.75 -14.30
C THR A 178 -8.09 -0.10 -15.56
N LYS A 179 -8.84 1.01 -15.43
CA LYS A 179 -9.38 1.82 -16.53
C LYS A 179 -8.47 3.00 -16.89
N GLY A 180 -7.39 3.22 -16.14
CA GLY A 180 -6.44 4.32 -16.33
C GLY A 180 -6.80 5.62 -15.62
N ASN A 181 -7.78 5.63 -14.73
CA ASN A 181 -8.12 6.79 -13.93
C ASN A 181 -7.08 6.99 -12.82
N ASN A 182 -6.58 8.21 -12.66
CA ASN A 182 -5.67 8.56 -11.56
C ASN A 182 -6.42 8.58 -10.23
N LEU A 183 -6.05 7.66 -9.33
CA LEU A 183 -6.59 7.57 -7.98
C LEU A 183 -5.78 8.42 -7.00
N GLY A 184 -4.48 8.60 -7.21
CA GLY A 184 -3.68 9.41 -6.30
C GLY A 184 -2.19 9.35 -6.56
N LYS A 185 -1.43 9.94 -5.63
CA LYS A 185 0.02 9.93 -5.63
C LYS A 185 0.58 9.84 -4.21
N CYS A 186 1.73 9.20 -4.08
CA CYS A 186 2.50 9.06 -2.86
C CYS A 186 3.83 9.79 -3.05
N ASP A 187 3.98 10.97 -2.45
CA ASP A 187 5.10 11.86 -2.79
C ASP A 187 6.26 11.80 -1.79
N THR A 188 6.01 11.55 -0.49
CA THR A 188 7.06 11.72 0.52
C THR A 188 6.95 10.86 1.79
N PHE A 189 5.94 10.03 1.98
CA PHE A 189 5.82 9.21 3.20
C PHE A 189 5.15 7.85 2.97
N SER A 190 5.32 6.98 3.96
CA SER A 190 4.96 5.55 3.99
C SER A 190 3.47 5.23 3.90
N TYR A 191 2.62 6.17 3.46
CA TYR A 191 1.18 5.98 3.34
C TYR A 191 0.56 6.85 2.24
N CYS A 192 -0.57 6.41 1.69
CA CYS A 192 -1.32 7.10 0.65
C CYS A 192 -2.82 6.88 0.81
N GLU A 193 -3.59 7.93 0.55
CA GLU A 193 -5.05 7.87 0.44
C GLU A 193 -5.45 8.04 -1.03
N PHE A 194 -6.37 7.21 -1.49
CA PHE A 194 -6.85 7.22 -2.86
C PHE A 194 -8.12 8.07 -2.96
N LYS A 195 -8.27 8.77 -4.09
CA LYS A 195 -9.51 9.46 -4.44
C LYS A 195 -10.61 8.41 -4.63
N ARG A 196 -11.73 8.65 -3.96
CA ARG A 196 -12.96 7.85 -4.06
C ARG A 196 -13.93 8.49 -5.02
#